data_AF-A0A3D0PG16-F1
#
_entry.id   AF-A0A3D0PG16-F1
#
_cell.length_a   1.000
_cell.length_b   1.000
_cell.length_c   1.000
_cell.angle_alpha   90.00
_cell.angle_beta   90.00
_cell.angle_gamma   90.00
#
_symmetry.space_group_name_H-M   'P 1'
#
loop_
_entity.id
_entity.type
_entity.pdbx_description
1 polymer ?
#
loop_
_entity_poly.entity_id
_entity_poly.type
_entity_poly.pdbx_seq_one_letter_code
_entity_poly.pdbx_strand_id
1 'polypeptide(L)' 'MNNLLLELKTIADQARHEDASFDSIRVRLKEVLHYFVLDCIYNSEFKDMIFYGGTCLRIVHNLGRMSEDLDF' A
#
# COMPACT_ATOMS: atom_id res chain seq x y z
N MET A 1 -18.11 -8.11 -0.92
CA MET A 1 -17.55 -8.04 -2.30
C MET A 1 -16.31 -7.16 -2.21
N ASN A 2 -15.11 -7.74 -2.31
CA ASN A 2 -13.85 -6.99 -2.13
C ASN A 2 -13.76 -5.88 -3.18
N ASN A 3 -13.89 -4.63 -2.73
CA ASN A 3 -14.06 -3.47 -3.59
C ASN A 3 -12.73 -2.75 -3.90
N LEU A 4 -11.60 -3.46 -3.79
CA LEU A 4 -10.25 -2.93 -3.99
C LEU A 4 -10.14 -2.19 -5.33
N LEU A 5 -10.72 -2.73 -6.40
CA LEU A 5 -10.65 -2.09 -7.72
C LEU A 5 -11.39 -0.73 -7.75
N LEU A 6 -12.53 -0.60 -7.06
CA LEU A 6 -13.21 0.68 -6.97
C LEU A 6 -12.38 1.66 -6.13
N GLU A 7 -11.85 1.22 -5.00
CA GLU A 7 -11.01 2.05 -4.13
C GLU A 7 -9.79 2.59 -4.88
N LEU A 8 -9.05 1.72 -5.60
CA LEU A 8 -7.91 2.12 -6.42
C LEU A 8 -8.33 3.10 -7.52
N LYS A 9 -9.48 2.89 -8.17
CA LYS A 9 -10.01 3.83 -9.18
C LYS A 9 -10.35 5.19 -8.55
N THR A 10 -11.04 5.20 -7.42
CA THR A 10 -11.39 6.42 -6.68
C THR A 10 -10.15 7.21 -6.30
N ILE A 11 -9.10 6.56 -5.79
CA ILE A 11 -7.84 7.21 -5.41
C ILE A 11 -7.11 7.75 -6.65
N ALA A 12 -7.08 7.00 -7.74
CA ALA A 12 -6.45 7.45 -8.98
C ALA A 12 -7.19 8.66 -9.57
N ASP A 13 -8.52 8.63 -9.61
CA ASP A 13 -9.34 9.71 -10.15
C ASP A 13 -9.25 10.97 -9.28
N GLN A 14 -9.29 10.83 -7.95
CA GLN A 14 -9.08 11.94 -7.03
C GLN A 14 -7.69 12.57 -7.20
N ALA A 15 -6.63 11.76 -7.29
CA ALA A 15 -5.28 12.27 -7.48
C ALA A 15 -5.11 12.97 -8.84
N ARG A 16 -5.81 12.52 -9.90
CA ARG A 16 -5.87 13.23 -11.19
C ARG A 16 -6.58 14.57 -11.08
N HIS A 17 -7.67 14.65 -10.31
CA HIS A 17 -8.37 15.91 -10.05
C HIS A 17 -7.52 16.91 -9.24
N GLU A 18 -6.54 16.42 -8.47
CA GLU A 18 -5.55 17.24 -7.76
C GLU A 18 -4.33 17.61 -8.63
N ASP A 19 -4.37 17.38 -9.95
CA ASP A 19 -3.24 17.55 -10.88
C ASP A 19 -1.95 16.83 -10.42
N ALA A 20 -2.08 15.73 -9.69
CA ALA A 20 -0.95 14.97 -9.19
C ALA A 20 -0.14 14.35 -10.34
N SER A 21 1.19 14.32 -10.20
CA SER A 21 2.05 13.65 -11.17
C SER A 21 1.76 12.15 -11.24
N PHE A 22 2.04 11.55 -12.39
CA PHE A 22 1.89 10.09 -12.57
C PHE A 22 2.61 9.29 -11.47
N ASP A 23 3.82 9.70 -11.07
CA ASP A 23 4.57 9.06 -10.00
C ASP A 23 3.88 9.18 -8.64
N SER A 24 3.27 10.34 -8.34
CA SER A 24 2.50 10.53 -7.11
C SER A 24 1.29 9.61 -7.08
N ILE A 25 0.55 9.49 -8.18
CA ILE A 25 -0.58 8.55 -8.30
C ILE A 25 -0.09 7.12 -8.08
N ARG A 26 1.02 6.72 -8.71
CA ARG A 26 1.60 5.38 -8.55
C ARG A 26 1.96 5.07 -7.09
N VAL A 27 2.57 6.01 -6.38
CA VAL A 27 2.90 5.85 -4.95
C VAL A 27 1.65 5.68 -4.10
N ARG A 28 0.61 6.50 -4.29
CA ARG A 28 -0.65 6.39 -3.55
C ARG A 28 -1.32 5.03 -3.76
N LEU A 29 -1.36 4.54 -5.00
CA LEU A 29 -1.93 3.22 -5.31
C LEU A 29 -1.11 2.08 -4.70
N LYS A 30 0.22 2.16 -4.72
CA LYS A 30 1.10 1.17 -4.11
C LYS A 30 0.88 1.06 -2.59
N GLU A 31 0.71 2.19 -1.92
CA GLU A 31 0.48 2.21 -0.47
C GLU A 31 -0.82 1.46 -0.10
N VAL A 32 -1.89 1.61 -0.89
CA VAL A 32 -3.12 0.80 -0.71
C VAL A 32 -2.87 -0.68 -0.95
N LEU A 33 -2.13 -1.02 -2.00
CA LEU A 33 -1.80 -2.41 -2.32
C LEU A 33 -0.96 -3.07 -1.23
N HIS A 34 -0.12 -2.34 -0.49
CA HIS A 34 0.61 -2.90 0.64
C HIS A 34 -0.32 -3.47 1.71
N TYR A 35 -1.38 -2.74 2.08
CA TYR A 35 -2.37 -3.24 3.05
C TYR A 35 -3.06 -4.51 2.55
N PHE A 36 -3.41 -4.55 1.25
CA PHE A 36 -4.03 -5.72 0.66
C PHE A 36 -3.09 -6.94 0.65
N VAL A 37 -1.81 -6.74 0.30
CA VAL A 37 -0.82 -7.82 0.31
C VAL A 37 -0.56 -8.32 1.73
N LEU A 38 -0.46 -7.42 2.71
CA LEU A 38 -0.31 -7.78 4.12
C LEU A 38 -1.52 -8.57 4.62
N ASP A 39 -2.74 -8.15 4.28
CA ASP A 39 -3.97 -8.89 4.59
C ASP A 39 -3.93 -10.30 3.99
N CYS A 40 -3.52 -10.45 2.73
CA CYS A 40 -3.37 -11.77 2.11
C CYS A 40 -2.31 -12.65 2.83
N ILE A 41 -1.14 -12.10 3.17
CA ILE A 41 -0.05 -12.85 3.81
C ILE A 41 -0.49 -13.32 5.21
N TYR A 42 -1.02 -12.41 6.02
CA TYR A 42 -1.38 -12.70 7.40
C TYR A 42 -2.66 -13.55 7.55
N ASN A 43 -3.46 -13.68 6.48
CA ASN A 43 -4.58 -14.63 6.40
C ASN A 43 -4.24 -15.92 5.62
N SER A 44 -2.96 -16.20 5.37
CA SER A 44 -2.48 -17.42 4.68
C SER A 44 -1.65 -18.31 5.60
N GLU A 45 -1.02 -19.35 5.04
CA GLU A 45 -0.04 -20.19 5.74
C GLU A 45 1.24 -19.42 6.16
N PHE A 46 1.48 -18.25 5.56
CA PHE A 46 2.65 -17.39 5.82
C PHE A 46 2.47 -16.41 6.99
N LYS A 47 1.38 -16.54 7.77
CA LYS A 47 1.02 -15.60 8.85
C LYS A 47 2.07 -15.38 9.94
N ASP A 48 3.02 -16.31 10.09
CA ASP A 48 4.07 -16.23 11.12
C ASP A 48 5.34 -15.50 10.62
N MET A 49 5.33 -14.99 9.39
CA MET A 49 6.40 -14.13 8.85
C MET A 49 6.49 -12.79 9.60
N ILE A 50 7.71 -12.33 9.86
CA ILE A 50 7.95 -11.12 10.67
C ILE A 50 8.10 -9.93 9.75
N PHE A 51 7.08 -9.08 9.63
CA PHE A 51 7.19 -7.88 8.81
C PHE A 51 8.20 -6.88 9.38
N TYR A 52 9.26 -6.56 8.63
CA TYR A 52 10.29 -5.59 9.00
C TYR A 52 10.63 -4.64 7.84
N GLY A 53 11.68 -3.83 8.00
CA GLY A 53 12.20 -2.99 6.93
C GLY A 53 11.48 -1.65 6.76
N GLY A 54 11.73 -1.02 5.61
CA GLY A 54 11.32 0.37 5.37
C GLY A 54 9.81 0.56 5.30
N THR A 55 9.09 -0.41 4.74
CA THR A 55 7.64 -0.36 4.62
C THR A 55 6.95 -0.67 5.94
N CYS A 56 7.53 -1.51 6.80
CA CYS A 56 7.08 -1.69 8.19
C CYS A 56 7.22 -0.38 8.97
N LEU A 57 8.35 0.33 8.85
CA LEU A 57 8.50 1.66 9.45
C LEU A 57 7.47 2.67 8.90
N ARG A 58 7.15 2.63 7.60
CA ARG A 58 6.11 3.47 6.99
C ARG A 58 4.72 3.19 7.57
N ILE A 59 4.30 1.93 7.58
CA ILE A 59 2.93 1.53 7.94
C ILE A 59 2.72 1.52 9.46
N VAL A 60 3.64 0.92 10.22
CA VAL A 60 3.48 0.67 11.67
C VAL A 60 3.99 1.85 12.49
N HIS A 61 5.04 2.53 12.02
CA HIS A 61 5.71 3.60 12.76
C HIS A 61 5.59 5.00 12.12
N ASN A 62 4.72 5.14 11.09
CA ASN A 62 4.44 6.41 10.40
C ASN A 62 5.70 7.13 9.86
N LEU A 63 6.63 6.38 9.26
CA LEU A 63 7.81 6.96 8.61
C LEU A 63 7.39 7.98 7.53
N GLY A 64 8.01 9.15 7.54
CA GLY A 64 7.71 10.28 6.65
C GLY A 64 8.15 10.12 5.19
N ARG A 65 8.46 8.91 4.73
CA ARG A 65 8.80 8.62 3.34
C ARG A 65 8.19 7.30 2.90
N MET A 66 7.90 7.20 1.60
CA MET A 66 7.51 5.94 0.98
C MET A 66 8.67 4.93 1.00
N SER A 67 8.32 3.65 1.08
CA SER A 67 9.18 2.49 0.85
C SER A 67 8.38 1.52 -0.01
N GLU A 68 9.00 0.87 -1.00
CA GLU A 68 8.29 0.04 -1.97
C GLU A 68 8.25 -1.44 -1.58
N ASP A 69 9.35 -1.94 -1.03
CA ASP A 69 9.56 -3.36 -0.77
C ASP A 69 8.85 -3.80 0.52
N LEU A 70 8.29 -5.02 0.52
CA LEU A 70 7.78 -5.65 1.73
C LEU A 70 8.80 -6.70 2.19
N ASP A 71 9.45 -6.43 3.32
CA ASP A 71 10.47 -7.30 3.91
C ASP A 71 9.86 -8.14 5.05
N PHE A 72 10.13 -9.44 5.08
CA PHE A 72 9.54 -10.40 6.01
C PHE A 72 10.55 -11.40 6.54
#